data_AF-A0A5N5W352-F1
#
_entry.id   AF-A0A5N5W352-F1
#
_cell.length_a   1.000
_cell.length_b   1.000
_cell.length_c   1.000
_cell.angle_alpha   90.00
_cell.angle_beta   90.00
_cell.angle_gamma   90.00
#
_symmetry.space_group_name_H-M   'P 1'
#
loop_
_entity.id
_entity.type
_entity.pdbx_description
1 polymer ?
#
loop_
_entity_poly.entity_id
_entity_poly.type
_entity_poly.pdbx_seq_one_letter_code
_entity_poly.pdbx_strand_id
1 'polypeptide(L)' 'MTRTEVAEYLDIAPNSVRAQMAKWEIEAVEYRRGPNGRPEACYPTAAVQASAARRPGQGHRSDLT' A
#
# COMPACT_ATOMS: atom_id res chain seq x y z
N MET A 1 1.21 5.28 -6.40
CA MET A 1 0.51 5.54 -5.12
C MET A 1 1.48 6.04 -4.08
N THR A 2 1.17 7.11 -3.39
CA THR A 2 1.93 7.59 -2.23
C THR A 2 1.77 6.63 -1.05
N ARG A 3 2.64 6.76 -0.03
CA ARG A 3 2.55 5.97 1.21
C ARG A 3 1.15 6.08 1.84
N THR A 4 0.57 7.27 1.87
CA THR A 4 -0.76 7.52 2.44
C THR A 4 -1.84 6.81 1.64
N GLU A 5 -1.82 6.92 0.30
CA GLU A 5 -2.76 6.20 -0.57
C GLU A 5 -2.65 4.67 -0.39
N VAL A 6 -1.44 4.13 -0.22
CA VAL A 6 -1.24 2.69 0.05
C VAL A 6 -1.81 2.29 1.41
N ALA A 7 -1.64 3.14 2.42
CA ALA A 7 -2.18 2.90 3.75
C ALA A 7 -3.72 2.79 3.70
N GLU A 8 -4.36 3.73 3.01
CA GLU A 8 -5.82 3.74 2.83
C GLU A 8 -6.31 2.56 2.00
N TYR A 9 -5.64 2.25 0.88
CA TYR A 9 -6.02 1.14 0.00
C TYR A 9 -5.93 -0.23 0.68
N LEU A 10 -4.89 -0.44 1.50
CA LEU A 10 -4.67 -1.70 2.19
C LEU A 10 -5.36 -1.79 3.56
N ASP A 11 -6.00 -0.70 4.00
CA ASP A 11 -6.58 -0.53 5.34
C ASP A 11 -5.56 -0.84 6.45
N ILE A 12 -4.38 -0.20 6.37
CA ILE A 12 -3.29 -0.34 7.36
C ILE A 12 -2.78 1.02 7.84
N ALA A 13 -2.08 1.03 8.98
CA ALA A 13 -1.43 2.25 9.45
C ALA A 13 -0.34 2.75 8.46
N PRO A 14 -0.21 4.07 8.21
CA PRO A 14 0.82 4.62 7.31
C PRO A 14 2.26 4.24 7.68
N ASN A 15 2.53 3.98 8.96
CA ASN A 15 3.85 3.54 9.43
C ASN A 15 4.12 2.06 9.10
N SER A 16 3.07 1.25 8.95
CA SER A 16 3.17 -0.17 8.58
C SER A 16 3.40 -0.37 7.08
N VAL A 17 3.11 0.63 6.24
CA VAL A 17 3.28 0.56 4.79
C VAL A 17 4.71 0.15 4.41
N ARG A 18 5.73 0.75 5.03
CA ARG A 18 7.12 0.44 4.68
C ARG A 18 7.48 -1.02 4.97
N ALA A 19 7.03 -1.55 6.10
CA ALA A 19 7.23 -2.96 6.45
C ALA A 19 6.46 -3.89 5.50
N GLN A 20 5.24 -3.51 5.13
CA GLN A 20 4.42 -4.28 4.20
C GLN A 20 5.01 -4.31 2.79
N MET A 21 5.51 -3.18 2.29
CA MET A 21 6.19 -3.09 0.99
C MET A 21 7.48 -3.89 0.97
N ALA A 22 8.28 -3.83 2.05
CA ALA A 22 9.48 -4.67 2.19
C ALA A 22 9.14 -6.16 2.19
N LYS A 23 8.06 -6.57 2.86
CA LYS A 23 7.56 -7.97 2.85
C LYS A 23 7.11 -8.44 1.46
N TRP A 24 6.64 -7.52 0.62
CA TRP A 24 6.23 -7.80 -0.75
C TRP A 24 7.33 -7.53 -1.79
N GLU A 25 8.53 -7.16 -1.33
CA GLU A 25 9.66 -6.80 -2.19
C GLU A 25 9.31 -5.70 -3.21
N ILE A 26 8.44 -4.76 -2.79
CA ILE A 26 8.05 -3.59 -3.60
C ILE A 26 8.90 -2.41 -3.18
N GLU A 27 9.73 -1.92 -4.09
CA GLU A 27 10.54 -0.73 -3.89
C GLU A 27 9.76 0.55 -4.21
N ALA A 28 10.16 1.64 -3.55
CA ALA A 28 9.67 2.97 -3.89
C ALA A 28 10.31 3.41 -5.22
N VAL A 29 9.48 3.85 -6.16
CA VAL A 29 9.94 4.30 -7.49
C VAL A 29 10.26 5.80 -7.52
N GLU A 30 9.73 6.55 -6.56
CA GLU A 30 9.84 8.00 -6.52
C GLU A 30 9.61 8.53 -5.10
N TYR A 31 10.14 9.72 -4.80
CA TYR A 31 9.77 10.48 -3.60
C TYR A 31 9.12 11.80 -4.01
N ARG A 32 7.85 12.00 -3.64
CA ARG A 32 7.14 13.26 -3.86
C ARG A 32 7.09 14.09 -2.61
N ARG A 33 7.00 15.41 -2.76
CA ARG A 33 6.79 16.31 -1.63
C ARG A 33 5.32 16.20 -1.21
N GLY A 34 5.08 15.69 0.00
CA GLY A 34 3.75 15.63 0.59
C GLY A 34 3.24 17.02 1.03
N PRO A 35 1.96 17.13 1.42
CA PRO A 35 1.32 18.40 1.78
C PRO A 35 2.01 19.13 2.95
N ASN A 36 2.69 18.40 3.83
CA ASN A 36 3.46 18.96 4.96
C ASN A 36 4.92 19.33 4.59
N GLY A 37 5.26 19.37 3.30
CA GLY A 37 6.60 19.67 2.80
C GLY A 37 7.63 18.54 2.96
N ARG A 38 7.27 17.44 3.62
CA ARG A 38 8.12 16.25 3.81
C ARG A 38 8.09 15.33 2.59
N PRO A 39 9.21 14.70 2.22
CA PRO A 39 9.23 13.70 1.16
C PRO A 39 8.41 12.46 1.56
N GLU A 40 7.63 11.95 0.62
CA GLU A 40 6.77 10.79 0.74
C GLU A 40 7.11 9.77 -0.35
N ALA A 41 7.36 8.53 0.06
CA ALA A 41 7.65 7.43 -0.85
C ALA A 41 6.42 7.12 -1.72
N CYS A 42 6.65 6.97 -3.01
CA CYS A 42 5.66 6.54 -3.99
C CYS A 42 5.98 5.14 -4.48
N TYR A 43 4.98 4.28 -4.48
CA TYR A 43 5.05 2.88 -4.88
C TYR A 43 4.30 2.66 -6.21
N PRO A 44 4.75 1.69 -7.02
CA PRO A 44 4.10 1.33 -8.27
C PRO A 44 2.71 0.75 -8.00
N THR A 45 1.66 1.46 -8.44
CA THR A 45 0.26 1.11 -8.17
C THR A 45 -0.08 -0.31 -8.62
N ALA A 46 0.37 -0.73 -9.81
CA ALA A 46 0.11 -2.06 -10.33
C ALA A 46 0.72 -3.18 -9.45
N ALA A 47 1.92 -2.97 -8.90
CA ALA A 47 2.56 -3.94 -8.03
C ALA A 47 1.84 -4.05 -6.67
N VAL A 48 1.42 -2.91 -6.11
CA VAL A 48 0.64 -2.88 -4.85
C VAL A 48 -0.67 -3.63 -5.02
N GLN A 49 -1.42 -3.36 -6.10
CA GLN A 49 -2.68 -4.05 -6.40
C GLN A 49 -2.48 -5.55 -6.64
N ALA A 50 -1.45 -5.94 -7.41
CA ALA A 50 -1.16 -7.35 -7.67
C ALA A 50 -0.82 -8.11 -6.38
N SER A 51 -0.03 -7.52 -5.49
CA SER A 51 0.31 -8.14 -4.20
C SER A 51 -0.88 -8.15 -3.23
N ALA A 52 -1.72 -7.10 -3.23
CA ALA A 52 -2.95 -7.07 -2.45
C ALA A 52 -3.93 -8.17 -2.88
N ALA A 53 -4.09 -8.38 -4.19
CA ALA A 53 -4.95 -9.45 -4.74
C ALA A 53 -4.48 -10.86 -4.36
N ARG A 54 -3.18 -11.05 -4.10
CA ARG A 54 -2.59 -12.33 -3.66
C ARG A 54 -2.71 -12.55 -2.15
N ARG A 55 -3.16 -11.57 -1.37
CA ARG A 55 -3.23 -11.66 0.09
C ARG A 55 -4.29 -12.71 0.50
N PRO A 56 -3.90 -13.83 1.14
CA PRO A 56 -4.86 -14.80 1.63
C PRO A 56 -5.70 -14.14 2.75
N GLY A 57 -7.03 -14.15 2.60
CA GLY A 57 -7.96 -13.63 3.62
C GLY A 57 -8.59 -12.26 3.35
N GLN A 58 -8.38 -11.65 2.18
CA GLN A 58 -9.19 -10.51 1.71
C GLN A 58 -10.15 -10.91 0.59
N GLY A 59 -10.50 -12.21 0.53
CA GLY A 59 -11.71 -12.66 -0.12
C GLY A 59 -12.88 -12.02 0.60
N HIS A 60 -13.54 -11.10 -0.09
CA HIS A 60 -14.90 -10.64 0.14
C HIS A 60 -15.64 -11.49 1.19
N ARG A 61 -16.03 -10.91 2.33
CA ARG A 61 -17.16 -11.42 3.12
C ARG A 61 -18.42 -11.28 2.26
N SER A 62 -18.55 -12.14 1.25
CA SER A 62 -19.82 -12.64 0.78
C SER A 62 -20.19 -13.77 1.73
N ASP A 63 -20.61 -13.40 2.94
CA ASP A 63 -21.43 -14.30 3.75
C ASP A 63 -22.54 -13.44 4.34
N LEU A 64 -23.53 -13.24 3.48
CA LEU A 64 -24.85 -12.77 3.85
C LEU A 64 -25.81 -13.70 3.11
N THR A 65 -25.99 -14.92 3.64
CA THR A 65 -27.14 -15.78 3.33
C THR A 65 -27.42 -16.67 4.53
#